data_AF-A0A2V3ICN4-F1
#
_entry.id   AF-A0A2V3ICN4-F1
#
_cell.length_a   1.000
_cell.length_b   1.000
_cell.length_c   1.000
_cell.angle_alpha   90.00
_cell.angle_beta   90.00
_cell.angle_gamma   90.00
#
_symmetry.space_group_name_H-M   'P 1'
#
loop_
_entity.id
_entity.type
_entity.pdbx_description
1 polymer ?
#
loop_
_entity_poly.entity_id
_entity_poly.type
_entity_poly.pdbx_seq_one_letter_code
_entity_poly.pdbx_strand_id
1 'polypeptide(L)'
;MWEEAFGGAAAQMKRRWAFCASASARIEGGVTQGRTKAAINRKPKSQISEQEAHQIVTQATEAVYPKFRAIDELTQHNLQKVLQAMQRHRLSQLHFTRADGYGHADYGVQTLDEIFADVFGAEAGLVRIQFVSGTHAIAAALFGVLRPGMRF
;
A
#
# COMPACT_ATOMS: atom_id res chain seq x y z
N MET A 1 -19.20 17.31 -26.80
CA MET A 1 -18.11 18.21 -26.33
C MET A 1 -17.53 17.72 -24.99
N TRP A 2 -17.32 16.40 -24.84
CA TRP A 2 -16.70 15.76 -23.65
C TRP A 2 -15.86 14.51 -24.03
N GLU A 3 -15.71 14.19 -25.33
CA GLU A 3 -14.90 13.05 -25.81
C GLU A 3 -13.49 13.41 -26.28
N GLU A 4 -13.19 14.68 -26.56
CA GLU A 4 -11.87 15.09 -27.07
C GLU A 4 -10.82 15.32 -25.98
N ALA A 5 -11.23 15.38 -24.69
CA ALA A 5 -10.33 15.76 -23.60
C ALA A 5 -9.45 14.61 -23.04
N PHE A 6 -9.69 13.35 -23.42
CA PHE A 6 -8.97 12.18 -22.84
C PHE A 6 -8.26 11.26 -23.85
N GLY A 7 -8.25 11.59 -25.14
CA GLY A 7 -7.64 10.76 -26.19
C GLY A 7 -6.12 10.56 -26.06
N GLY A 8 -5.40 11.47 -25.41
CA GLY A 8 -3.93 11.41 -25.28
C GLY A 8 -3.43 10.48 -24.16
N ALA A 9 -4.17 10.34 -23.06
CA ALA A 9 -3.72 9.61 -21.88
C ALA A 9 -3.72 8.08 -22.09
N ALA A 10 -4.69 7.56 -22.84
CA ALA A 10 -4.78 6.13 -23.17
C ALA A 10 -3.61 5.67 -24.05
N ALA A 11 -3.12 6.53 -24.96
CA ALA A 11 -1.96 6.24 -25.80
C ALA A 11 -0.63 6.28 -25.03
N GLN A 12 -0.52 7.12 -23.99
CA GLN A 12 0.66 7.19 -23.14
C GLN A 12 0.71 6.02 -22.14
N MET A 13 -0.45 5.55 -21.66
CA MET A 13 -0.54 4.39 -20.77
C MET A 13 -0.19 3.07 -21.50
N LYS A 14 -0.62 2.89 -22.76
CA LYS A 14 -0.20 1.75 -23.59
C LYS A 14 1.30 1.72 -23.86
N ARG A 15 1.94 2.90 -24.04
CA ARG A 15 3.40 3.01 -24.22
C ARG A 15 4.19 2.66 -22.94
N ARG A 16 3.69 3.04 -21.76
CA ARG A 16 4.28 2.64 -20.46
C ARG A 16 4.15 1.13 -20.20
N TRP A 17 3.03 0.52 -20.58
CA TRP A 17 2.84 -0.93 -20.50
C TRP A 17 3.78 -1.69 -21.46
N ALA A 18 3.97 -1.20 -22.69
CA ALA A 18 4.91 -1.79 -23.65
C ALA A 18 6.38 -1.71 -23.17
N PHE A 19 6.78 -0.63 -22.49
CA PHE A 19 8.12 -0.50 -21.92
C PHE A 19 8.37 -1.51 -20.78
N CYS A 20 7.41 -1.69 -19.85
CA CYS A 20 7.52 -2.71 -18.80
C CYS A 20 7.55 -4.15 -19.37
N ALA A 21 6.76 -4.44 -20.41
CA ALA A 21 6.81 -5.73 -21.09
C ALA A 21 8.18 -5.99 -21.76
N SER A 22 8.78 -4.97 -22.36
CA SER A 22 10.12 -5.09 -22.96
C SER A 22 11.27 -5.19 -21.95
N ALA A 23 11.08 -4.64 -20.74
CA ALA A 23 12.05 -4.76 -19.64
C ALA A 23 12.06 -6.17 -19.03
N SER A 24 10.90 -6.83 -18.90
CA SER A 24 10.83 -8.25 -18.53
C SER A 24 11.48 -9.15 -19.59
N ALA A 25 11.29 -8.86 -20.88
CA ALA A 25 11.89 -9.64 -21.97
C ALA A 25 13.43 -9.56 -22.00
N ARG A 26 14.03 -8.50 -21.45
CA ARG A 26 15.51 -8.33 -21.40
C ARG A 26 16.15 -9.08 -20.23
N ILE A 27 15.39 -9.49 -19.21
CA ILE A 27 15.86 -10.38 -18.14
C ILE A 27 15.77 -11.85 -18.57
N GLU A 28 14.89 -12.19 -19.52
CA GLU A 28 14.73 -13.55 -20.06
C GLU A 28 15.80 -13.95 -21.10
N GLY A 29 16.63 -13.01 -21.57
CA GLY A 29 17.64 -13.25 -22.63
C GLY A 29 18.91 -13.99 -22.21
N GLY A 30 19.01 -14.47 -20.97
CA GLY A 30 20.25 -15.03 -20.40
C GLY A 30 20.26 -16.53 -20.07
N VAL A 31 19.20 -17.29 -20.40
CA VAL A 31 19.12 -18.73 -20.11
C VAL A 31 18.56 -19.49 -21.32
N THR A 32 19.36 -19.59 -22.38
CA THR A 32 19.04 -20.40 -23.56
C THR A 32 20.16 -21.38 -23.89
N GLN A 33 20.51 -22.28 -22.96
CA GLN A 33 21.07 -23.56 -23.40
C GLN A 33 20.91 -24.64 -22.34
N GLY A 34 20.24 -25.73 -22.71
CA GLY A 34 20.26 -26.97 -21.94
C GLY A 34 19.07 -27.18 -21.00
N ARG A 35 17.84 -27.13 -21.48
CA ARG A 35 16.78 -28.01 -20.96
C ARG A 35 15.89 -28.44 -22.11
N THR A 36 16.09 -29.68 -22.52
CA THR A 36 15.15 -30.47 -23.32
C THR A 36 13.72 -30.09 -22.99
N LYS A 37 12.88 -29.92 -24.01
CA LYS A 37 11.42 -29.84 -23.88
C LYS A 37 10.90 -31.16 -23.29
N ALA A 38 11.17 -31.41 -22.02
CA ALA A 38 10.43 -32.36 -21.23
C ALA A 38 9.04 -31.75 -21.15
N ALA A 39 8.09 -32.41 -21.81
CA ALA A 39 6.69 -32.07 -21.78
C ALA A 39 6.34 -31.64 -20.35
N ILE A 40 6.06 -30.34 -20.16
CA ILE A 40 5.39 -29.90 -18.96
C ILE A 40 4.05 -30.58 -19.07
N ASN A 41 3.93 -31.73 -18.41
CA ASN A 41 2.69 -32.44 -18.19
C ASN A 41 1.85 -31.52 -17.31
N ARG A 42 1.29 -30.48 -17.92
CA ARG A 42 0.16 -29.74 -17.38
C ARG A 42 -0.93 -30.79 -17.35
N LYS A 43 -1.05 -31.48 -16.21
CA LYS A 43 -2.26 -32.25 -15.93
C LYS A 43 -3.43 -31.37 -16.37
N PRO A 44 -4.37 -31.88 -17.20
CA PRO A 44 -5.51 -31.10 -17.63
C PRO A 44 -6.18 -30.52 -16.38
N LYS A 45 -6.84 -29.34 -16.49
CA LYS A 45 -7.73 -28.79 -15.45
C LYS A 45 -8.74 -29.89 -15.09
N SER A 46 -8.34 -30.81 -14.22
CA SER A 46 -9.13 -31.94 -13.79
C SER A 46 -10.23 -31.33 -12.96
N GLN A 47 -11.45 -31.58 -13.39
CA GLN A 47 -12.70 -31.10 -12.79
C GLN A 47 -12.65 -31.37 -11.28
N ILE A 48 -12.24 -30.38 -10.49
CA ILE A 48 -12.43 -30.44 -9.04
C ILE A 48 -13.94 -30.36 -8.88
N SER A 49 -14.55 -31.40 -8.30
CA SER A 49 -15.99 -31.36 -8.08
C SER A 49 -16.30 -30.20 -7.12
N GLU A 50 -17.47 -29.57 -7.29
CA GLU A 50 -17.88 -28.45 -6.42
C GLU A 50 -17.81 -28.82 -4.93
N GLN A 51 -18.05 -30.10 -4.63
CA GLN A 51 -17.96 -30.69 -3.29
C GLN A 51 -16.51 -30.78 -2.78
N GLU A 52 -15.56 -31.20 -3.61
CA GLU A 52 -14.14 -31.25 -3.26
C GLU A 52 -13.56 -29.85 -3.03
N ALA A 53 -13.93 -28.88 -3.88
CA ALA A 53 -13.52 -27.49 -3.71
C ALA A 53 -14.05 -26.92 -2.39
N HIS A 54 -15.31 -27.19 -2.05
CA HIS A 54 -15.91 -26.78 -0.79
C HIS A 54 -15.18 -27.39 0.42
N GLN A 55 -14.85 -28.69 0.36
CA GLN A 55 -14.10 -29.36 1.44
C GLN A 55 -12.72 -28.74 1.68
N ILE A 56 -11.97 -28.44 0.61
CA ILE A 56 -10.66 -27.80 0.71
C ILE A 56 -10.77 -26.42 1.37
N VAL A 57 -11.77 -25.61 0.97
CA VAL A 57 -12.00 -24.28 1.54
C VAL A 57 -12.38 -24.38 3.02
N THR A 58 -13.27 -25.31 3.40
CA THR A 58 -13.66 -25.52 4.79
C THR A 58 -12.46 -25.93 5.65
N GLN A 59 -11.66 -26.90 5.19
CA GLN A 59 -10.45 -27.32 5.92
C GLN A 59 -9.43 -26.19 6.06
N ALA A 60 -9.21 -25.42 5.00
CA ALA A 60 -8.30 -24.27 5.04
C ALA A 60 -8.83 -23.19 6.00
N THR A 61 -10.13 -22.95 6.02
CA THR A 61 -10.79 -21.98 6.91
C THR A 61 -10.61 -22.37 8.37
N GLU A 62 -10.89 -23.61 8.72
CA GLU A 62 -10.67 -24.14 10.08
C GLU A 62 -9.19 -24.02 10.50
N ALA A 63 -8.26 -24.31 9.58
CA ALA A 63 -6.83 -24.21 9.85
C ALA A 63 -6.35 -22.76 10.11
N VAL A 64 -6.97 -21.76 9.48
CA VAL A 64 -6.59 -20.34 9.66
C VAL A 64 -7.40 -19.62 10.73
N TYR A 65 -8.53 -20.19 11.18
CA TYR A 65 -9.43 -19.57 12.15
C TYR A 65 -8.72 -19.07 13.43
N PRO A 66 -7.78 -19.83 14.06
CA PRO A 66 -7.05 -19.33 15.23
C PRO A 66 -6.20 -18.08 14.94
N LYS A 67 -5.67 -17.94 13.71
CA LYS A 67 -4.92 -16.75 13.30
C LYS A 67 -5.83 -15.53 13.14
N PHE A 68 -7.03 -15.72 12.59
CA PHE A 68 -8.00 -14.64 12.50
C PHE A 68 -8.43 -14.16 13.88
N ARG A 69 -8.65 -15.06 14.83
CA ARG A 69 -8.94 -14.69 16.22
C ARG A 69 -7.84 -13.81 16.83
N ALA A 70 -6.57 -14.17 16.64
CA ALA A 70 -5.45 -13.35 17.11
C ALA A 70 -5.37 -11.98 16.40
N ILE A 71 -5.67 -11.93 15.10
CA ILE A 71 -5.72 -10.67 14.34
C ILE A 71 -6.87 -9.78 14.84
N ASP A 72 -8.03 -10.36 15.17
CA ASP A 72 -9.19 -9.62 15.68
C ASP A 72 -8.87 -8.96 17.04
N GLU A 73 -8.24 -9.69 17.95
CA GLU A 73 -7.80 -9.16 19.25
C GLU A 73 -6.80 -8.01 19.09
N LEU A 74 -5.81 -8.18 18.20
CA LEU A 74 -4.85 -7.12 17.89
C LEU A 74 -5.52 -5.91 17.24
N THR A 75 -6.47 -6.13 16.34
CA THR A 75 -7.23 -5.08 15.67
C THR A 75 -8.07 -4.29 16.67
N GLN A 76 -8.73 -4.98 17.61
CA GLN A 76 -9.50 -4.35 18.68
C GLN A 76 -8.60 -3.47 19.56
N HIS A 77 -7.43 -3.97 19.95
CA HIS A 77 -6.45 -3.19 20.71
C HIS A 77 -5.99 -1.94 19.95
N ASN A 78 -5.62 -2.08 18.68
CA ASN A 78 -5.16 -0.97 17.85
C ASN A 78 -6.26 0.06 17.59
N LEU A 79 -7.49 -0.39 17.37
CA LEU A 79 -8.64 0.51 17.20
C LEU A 79 -8.87 1.34 18.47
N GLN A 80 -8.83 0.70 19.64
CA GLN A 80 -8.94 1.40 20.91
C GLN A 80 -7.82 2.43 21.10
N LYS A 81 -6.58 2.08 20.76
CA LYS A 81 -5.42 2.99 20.80
C LYS A 81 -5.64 4.24 19.95
N VAL A 82 -6.08 4.05 18.70
CA VAL A 82 -6.35 5.16 17.77
C VAL A 82 -7.51 6.02 18.27
N LEU A 83 -8.59 5.41 18.74
CA LEU A 83 -9.75 6.13 19.27
C LEU A 83 -9.37 6.99 20.49
N GLN A 84 -8.59 6.43 21.41
CA GLN A 84 -8.10 7.15 22.58
C GLN A 84 -7.18 8.33 22.20
N ALA A 85 -6.32 8.17 21.19
CA ALA A 85 -5.50 9.27 20.69
C ALA A 85 -6.38 10.40 20.11
N MET A 86 -7.36 10.07 19.25
CA MET A 86 -8.30 11.05 18.71
C MET A 86 -9.08 11.80 19.81
N GLN A 87 -9.49 11.09 20.86
CA GLN A 87 -10.18 11.68 22.01
C GLN A 87 -9.27 12.60 22.84
N ARG A 88 -8.01 12.20 23.08
CA ARG A 88 -7.03 13.01 23.82
C ARG A 88 -6.73 14.34 23.13
N HIS A 89 -6.58 14.31 21.81
CA HIS A 89 -6.37 15.49 20.97
C HIS A 89 -7.68 16.23 20.62
N ARG A 90 -8.82 15.83 21.20
CA ARG A 90 -10.12 16.49 21.05
C ARG A 90 -10.53 16.70 19.58
N LEU A 91 -10.28 15.69 18.75
CA LEU A 91 -10.63 15.72 17.34
C LEU A 91 -12.14 16.01 17.21
N SER A 92 -12.47 16.97 16.36
CA SER A 92 -13.82 17.52 16.22
C SER A 92 -14.05 17.99 14.79
N GLN A 93 -15.30 18.35 14.47
CA GLN A 93 -15.67 18.81 13.14
C GLN A 93 -14.87 20.03 12.65
N LEU A 94 -14.39 20.87 13.58
CA LEU A 94 -13.58 22.05 13.27
C LEU A 94 -12.22 21.69 12.65
N HIS A 95 -11.70 20.50 12.92
CA HIS A 95 -10.43 20.04 12.36
C HIS A 95 -10.57 19.56 10.90
N PHE A 96 -11.79 19.41 10.41
CA PHE A 96 -12.07 19.06 9.01
C PHE A 96 -12.35 20.29 8.14
N THR A 97 -12.03 21.49 8.62
CA THR A 97 -12.13 22.71 7.82
C THR A 97 -11.14 22.67 6.66
N ARG A 98 -11.59 23.10 5.49
CA ARG A 98 -10.73 23.24 4.32
C ARG A 98 -9.83 24.46 4.51
N ALA A 99 -8.53 24.24 4.66
CA ALA A 99 -7.55 25.32 4.48
C ALA A 99 -7.33 25.60 2.98
N ASP A 100 -7.29 26.87 2.62
CA ASP A 100 -6.92 27.36 1.29
C ASP A 100 -5.55 28.07 1.32
N GLY A 101 -4.98 28.30 0.13
CA GLY A 101 -3.69 28.98 -0.01
C GLY A 101 -2.52 28.27 0.70
N TYR A 102 -1.79 29.01 1.54
CA TYR A 102 -0.55 28.55 2.20
C TYR A 102 -0.79 27.65 3.43
N GLY A 103 -2.04 27.50 3.89
CA GLY A 103 -2.36 26.62 5.03
C GLY A 103 -1.72 27.07 6.35
N HIS A 104 -1.51 28.38 6.54
CA HIS A 104 -1.01 28.91 7.81
C HIS A 104 -2.00 28.60 8.95
N ALA A 105 -1.46 28.11 10.07
CA ALA A 105 -2.23 27.76 11.27
C ALA A 105 -3.42 26.81 11.00
N ASP A 106 -3.24 25.87 10.06
CA ASP A 106 -4.23 24.80 9.88
C ASP A 106 -4.17 23.83 11.08
N TYR A 107 -5.05 24.08 12.04
CA TYR A 107 -5.23 23.25 13.23
C TYR A 107 -5.60 21.81 12.89
N GLY A 108 -6.27 21.55 11.76
CA GLY A 108 -6.61 20.20 11.34
C GLY A 108 -5.37 19.37 11.01
N VAL A 109 -4.45 19.95 10.24
CA VAL A 109 -3.18 19.31 9.88
C VAL A 109 -2.28 19.14 11.10
N GLN A 110 -2.19 20.14 11.97
CA GLN A 110 -1.39 20.07 13.19
C GLN A 110 -1.92 18.98 14.15
N THR A 111 -3.23 18.95 14.38
CA THR A 111 -3.86 17.94 15.24
C THR A 111 -3.70 16.54 14.67
N LEU A 112 -3.73 16.39 13.34
CA LEU A 112 -3.48 15.10 12.69
C LEU A 112 -2.04 14.61 12.91
N ASP A 113 -1.06 15.52 12.80
CA ASP A 113 0.35 15.19 13.08
C ASP A 113 0.54 14.74 14.53
N GLU A 114 -0.08 15.44 15.48
CA GLU A 114 -0.03 15.10 16.90
C GLU A 114 -0.68 13.73 17.20
N ILE A 115 -1.87 13.47 16.64
CA ILE A 115 -2.55 12.17 16.80
C ILE A 115 -1.66 11.04 16.26
N PHE A 116 -1.02 11.23 15.10
CA PHE A 116 -0.11 10.22 14.55
C PHE A 116 1.13 10.04 15.43
N ALA A 117 1.75 11.13 15.91
CA ALA A 117 2.88 11.05 16.84
C ALA A 117 2.52 10.23 18.09
N ASP A 118 1.36 10.51 18.67
CA ASP A 118 0.83 9.84 19.86
C ASP A 118 0.51 8.35 19.61
N VAL A 119 -0.12 8.02 18.47
CA VAL A 119 -0.40 6.62 18.08
C VAL A 119 0.88 5.83 17.85
N PHE A 120 1.93 6.43 17.28
CA PHE A 120 3.19 5.73 17.02
C PHE A 120 4.19 5.82 18.18
N GLY A 121 3.92 6.62 19.21
CA GLY A 121 4.84 6.85 20.33
C GLY A 121 6.09 7.64 19.91
N ALA A 122 5.95 8.52 18.92
CA ALA A 122 7.02 9.38 18.42
C ALA A 122 6.90 10.80 19.01
N GLU A 123 8.00 11.55 19.00
CA GLU A 123 8.01 12.94 19.46
C GLU A 123 7.23 13.88 18.53
N ALA A 124 7.21 13.57 17.23
CA ALA A 124 6.53 14.35 16.21
C ALA A 124 6.05 13.45 15.05
N GLY A 125 4.99 13.88 14.37
CA GLY A 125 4.44 13.25 13.18
C GLY A 125 4.45 14.21 11.98
N LEU A 126 4.51 13.67 10.77
CA LEU A 126 4.38 14.45 9.54
C LEU A 126 3.49 13.72 8.54
N VAL A 127 2.21 14.05 8.53
CA VAL A 127 1.19 13.43 7.68
C VAL A 127 0.73 14.42 6.62
N ARG A 128 1.10 14.18 5.36
CA ARG A 128 0.94 15.14 4.27
C ARG A 128 0.39 14.47 3.01
N ILE A 129 -0.62 15.08 2.41
CA ILE A 129 -1.18 14.66 1.11
C ILE A 129 -0.19 14.88 -0.05
N GLN A 130 0.83 15.71 0.18
CA GLN A 130 1.88 16.03 -0.78
C GLN A 130 2.85 14.85 -1.00
N PHE A 131 2.83 13.84 -0.12
CA PHE A 131 3.56 12.60 -0.36
C PHE A 131 2.88 11.76 -1.44
N VAL A 132 3.42 11.83 -2.66
CA VAL A 132 2.95 11.05 -3.81
C VAL A 132 2.98 9.53 -3.60
N SER A 133 3.92 9.02 -2.79
CA SER A 133 4.05 7.59 -2.50
C SER A 133 4.82 7.32 -1.20
N GLY A 134 4.77 6.08 -0.71
CA GLY A 134 5.60 5.66 0.44
C GLY A 134 7.10 5.81 0.17
N THR A 135 7.56 5.57 -1.06
CA THR A 135 8.96 5.79 -1.46
C THR A 135 9.35 7.26 -1.33
N HIS A 136 8.45 8.19 -1.67
CA HIS A 136 8.69 9.61 -1.48
C HIS A 136 8.83 9.96 0.02
N ALA A 137 7.97 9.42 0.88
CA ALA A 137 8.06 9.65 2.32
C ALA A 137 9.38 9.15 2.92
N ILE A 138 9.80 7.93 2.55
CA ILE A 138 11.08 7.35 3.02
C ILE A 138 12.27 8.16 2.50
N ALA A 139 12.28 8.51 1.21
CA ALA A 139 13.34 9.31 0.63
C ALA A 139 13.43 10.69 1.31
N ALA A 140 12.31 11.37 1.53
CA ALA A 140 12.29 12.67 2.22
C ALA A 140 12.88 12.59 3.64
N ALA A 141 12.56 11.54 4.40
CA ALA A 141 13.14 11.32 5.72
C ALA A 141 14.66 11.11 5.65
N LEU A 142 15.12 10.25 4.72
CA LEU A 142 16.56 9.97 4.54
C LEU A 142 17.33 11.23 4.11
N PHE A 143 16.85 11.97 3.11
CA PHE A 143 17.48 13.19 2.65
C PHE A 143 17.41 14.33 3.66
N GLY A 144 16.40 14.34 4.54
CA GLY A 144 16.30 15.31 5.63
C GLY A 144 17.39 15.13 6.70
N VAL A 145 17.69 13.88 7.05
CA VAL A 145 18.63 13.54 8.14
C VAL A 145 20.08 13.41 7.63
N LEU A 146 20.29 12.86 6.43
CA LEU A 146 21.64 12.62 5.90
C LEU A 146 22.29 13.91 5.38
N ARG A 147 23.61 14.02 5.56
CA ARG A 147 24.47 15.07 4.99
C ARG A 147 25.51 14.45 4.06
N PRO A 148 26.06 15.21 3.09
CA PRO A 148 27.09 14.72 2.20
C PRO A 148 28.26 14.07 2.96
N GLY A 149 28.64 12.85 2.57
CA GLY A 149 29.70 12.07 3.22
C GLY A 149 29.22 11.11 4.33
N MET A 150 27.96 11.21 4.76
CA MET A 150 27.37 10.22 5.68
C MET A 150 26.97 8.94 4.92
N ARG A 151 27.06 7.79 5.60
CA ARG A 151 26.62 6.47 5.08
C ARG A 151 25.38 6.03 5.86
N PHE A 152 24.45 5.37 5.17
CA PHE A 152 23.27 4.74 5.74
C PHE A 152 23.54 3.26 6.05
#